data_AF-A0A960FMP5-F1
#
_entry.id   AF-A0A960FMP5-F1
#
_cell.length_a   1.000
_cell.length_b   1.000
_cell.length_c   1.000
_cell.angle_alpha   90.00
_cell.angle_beta   90.00
_cell.angle_gamma   90.00
#
_symmetry.space_group_name_H-M   'P 1'
#
loop_
_entity.id
_entity.type
_entity.pdbx_description
1 polymer ?
#
loop_
_entity_poly.entity_id
_entity_poly.type
_entity_poly.pdbx_seq_one_letter_code
_entity_poly.pdbx_strand_id
1 'polypeptide(L)' 'MSTTEATSTEELIGRADVNDLEAILGVTNTDVNELVHHVKDNADCIFTWDYEKGRRPALNKLYEK' A
#
# COMPACT_ATOMS: atom_id res chain seq x y z
N MET A 1 6.32 -30.12 2.37
CA MET A 1 5.21 -29.15 2.48
C MET A 1 5.33 -28.52 3.86
N SER A 2 5.78 -27.27 3.95
CA SER A 2 5.88 -26.57 5.24
C SER A 2 4.56 -25.87 5.49
N THR A 3 3.85 -26.25 6.56
CA THR A 3 2.64 -25.56 6.99
C THR A 3 3.06 -24.23 7.60
N THR A 4 2.81 -23.12 6.90
CA THR A 4 2.93 -21.79 7.50
C THR A 4 1.81 -21.64 8.53
N GLU A 5 2.16 -21.58 9.82
CA GLU A 5 1.20 -21.22 10.87
C GLU A 5 0.71 -19.79 10.62
N ALA A 6 -0.59 -19.57 10.74
CA ALA A 6 -1.17 -18.23 10.58
C ALA A 6 -0.80 -17.38 11.79
N THR A 7 -0.11 -16.26 11.55
CA THR A 7 0.16 -15.22 12.54
C THR A 7 -1.16 -14.74 13.15
N SER A 8 -1.20 -14.59 14.47
CA SER A 8 -2.41 -14.20 15.19
C SER A 8 -2.78 -12.74 14.92
N THR A 9 -4.06 -12.39 15.14
CA THR A 9 -4.54 -11.01 15.00
C THR A 9 -3.82 -10.09 15.99
N GLU A 10 -3.59 -10.56 17.22
CA GLU A 10 -2.85 -9.83 18.24
C GLU A 10 -1.43 -9.47 17.78
N GLU A 11 -0.74 -10.41 17.12
CA GLU A 11 0.62 -10.17 16.60
C GLU A 11 0.63 -9.20 15.41
N LEU A 12 -0.39 -9.23 14.55
CA LEU A 12 -0.44 -8.40 13.34
C LEU A 12 -0.86 -6.96 13.62
N ILE A 13 -1.85 -6.77 14.48
CA ILE A 13 -2.52 -5.47 14.66
C ILE A 13 -2.70 -5.07 16.13
N GLY A 14 -2.15 -5.83 17.08
CA GLY A 14 -2.23 -5.54 18.51
C GLY A 14 -3.62 -5.73 19.11
N ARG A 15 -4.54 -6.43 18.42
CA ARG A 15 -5.94 -6.59 18.82
C ARG A 15 -6.36 -8.05 18.72
N ALA A 16 -7.18 -8.49 19.67
CA ALA A 16 -7.70 -9.86 19.68
C ALA A 16 -8.80 -10.09 18.65
N ASP A 17 -9.73 -9.15 18.58
CA ASP A 17 -10.77 -9.13 17.57
C ASP A 17 -10.48 -8.04 16.53
N VAL A 18 -10.57 -8.44 15.26
CA VAL A 18 -10.48 -7.51 14.13
C VAL A 18 -11.57 -6.44 14.20
N ASN A 19 -12.74 -6.79 14.74
CA ASN A 19 -13.93 -5.93 14.82
C ASN A 19 -14.11 -5.23 16.18
N ASP A 20 -13.08 -5.17 17.03
CA ASP A 20 -13.13 -4.39 18.27
C ASP A 20 -13.35 -2.90 17.95
N LEU A 21 -14.62 -2.47 18.04
CA LEU A 21 -15.04 -1.12 17.67
C LEU A 21 -14.49 -0.07 18.62
N GLU A 22 -14.31 -0.39 19.89
CA GLU A 22 -13.77 0.55 20.87
C GLU A 22 -12.31 0.85 20.56
N ALA A 23 -11.51 -0.19 20.28
CA ALA A 23 -10.12 -0.03 19.88
C ALA A 23 -9.96 0.69 18.52
N ILE A 24 -10.85 0.44 17.55
CA ILE A 24 -10.82 1.10 16.24
C ILE A 24 -11.15 2.59 16.37
N LEU A 25 -12.25 2.92 17.04
CA LEU A 25 -12.75 4.29 17.14
C LEU A 25 -11.97 5.12 18.17
N GLY A 26 -11.23 4.48 19.07
CA GLY A 26 -10.31 5.14 20.00
C GLY A 26 -9.08 5.77 19.33
N VAL A 27 -8.73 5.37 18.11
CA VAL A 27 -7.66 5.98 17.33
C VAL A 27 -8.22 7.17 16.56
N THR A 28 -7.95 8.38 17.03
CA THR A 28 -8.41 9.61 16.38
C THR A 28 -7.38 10.11 15.36
N ASN A 29 -7.86 10.73 14.30
CA ASN A 29 -6.98 11.46 13.39
C ASN A 29 -6.32 12.63 14.16
N THR A 30 -5.00 12.72 14.06
CA THR A 30 -4.20 13.77 14.72
C THR A 30 -4.37 15.14 14.10
N ASP A 31 -4.72 15.23 12.80
CA ASP A 31 -5.01 16.50 12.14
C ASP A 31 -6.21 16.38 11.18
N VAL A 32 -7.35 16.89 11.65
CA VAL A 32 -8.62 16.82 10.95
C VAL A 32 -8.70 17.81 9.77
N ASN A 33 -7.83 18.82 9.74
CA ASN A 33 -7.83 19.87 8.71
C ASN A 33 -6.65 19.72 7.72
N GLU A 34 -5.81 18.72 7.91
CA GLU A 34 -4.69 18.44 7.02
C GLU A 34 -5.20 18.08 5.62
N LEU A 35 -4.82 18.89 4.63
CA LEU A 35 -5.20 18.67 3.22
C LEU A 35 -4.37 17.55 2.57
N VAL A 36 -3.14 17.35 3.03
CA VAL A 36 -2.20 16.37 2.47
C VAL A 36 -1.34 15.80 3.60
N HIS A 37 -1.51 14.51 3.89
CA HIS A 37 -0.68 13.78 4.85
C HIS A 37 0.49 13.10 4.15
N HIS A 38 1.72 13.55 4.41
CA HIS A 38 2.92 12.96 3.81
C HIS A 38 3.47 11.82 4.68
N VAL A 39 3.50 10.61 4.15
CA VAL A 39 4.19 9.47 4.76
C VAL A 39 5.58 9.34 4.16
N LYS A 40 6.59 9.20 5.02
CA LYS A 40 7.96 8.94 4.58
C LYS A 40 8.03 7.56 3.93
N ASP A 41 8.43 7.51 2.66
CA ASP A 41 8.85 6.26 2.03
C ASP A 41 10.20 5.83 2.64
N ASN A 42 10.25 4.60 3.15
CA ASN A 42 11.46 4.02 3.76
C ASN A 42 12.21 3.10 2.80
N ALA A 43 11.82 3.08 1.52
CA ALA A 43 12.49 2.35 0.46
C ALA A 43 12.83 3.28 -0.71
N ASP A 44 13.84 2.90 -1.50
CA ASP A 44 14.15 3.59 -2.74
C ASP A 44 13.05 3.30 -3.78
N CYS A 45 12.41 4.35 -4.28
CA CYS A 45 11.43 4.24 -5.35
C CYS A 45 12.14 4.19 -6.72
N ILE A 46 11.94 3.10 -7.46
CA ILE A 46 12.39 2.98 -8.85
C ILE A 46 11.16 3.00 -9.76
N PHE A 47 11.03 4.04 -10.59
CA PHE A 47 10.02 4.10 -11.63
C PHE A 47 10.41 3.17 -12.79
N THR A 48 9.90 1.95 -12.77
CA THR A 48 10.19 0.92 -13.79
C THR A 48 9.36 1.09 -15.06
N TRP A 49 8.25 1.83 -14.97
CA TRP A 49 7.47 2.24 -16.13
C TRP A 49 8.02 3.53 -16.71
N ASP A 50 8.40 3.44 -17.97
CA ASP A 50 8.61 4.61 -18.79
C ASP A 50 7.52 4.69 -19.82
N TYR A 51 6.71 5.73 -19.66
CA TYR A 51 5.58 6.06 -20.50
C TYR A 51 6.00 6.86 -21.75
N GLU A 52 7.30 7.08 -21.97
CA GLU A 52 7.81 7.65 -23.21
C GLU A 52 7.42 6.77 -24.40
N LYS A 53 6.47 7.28 -25.20
CA LYS A 53 6.00 6.63 -26.41
C LYS A 53 7.17 6.43 -27.36
N GLY A 54 7.42 5.19 -27.76
CA GLY A 54 8.53 4.85 -28.66
C GLY A 54 9.76 4.26 -27.97
N ARG A 55 9.88 4.32 -26.63
CA ARG A 55 11.02 3.71 -25.91
C ARG A 55 11.08 2.19 -26.06
N ARG A 56 9.96 1.55 -26.43
CA ARG A 56 9.90 0.14 -26.83
C ARG A 56 9.39 0.06 -28.27
N PRO A 57 10.29 0.09 -29.28
CA PRO A 57 9.90 0.11 -30.70
C PRO A 57 8.96 -1.03 -31.11
N ALA A 58 9.10 -2.21 -30.50
CA ALA A 58 8.23 -3.37 -30.76
C ALA A 58 6.77 -3.17 -30.31
N LEU A 59 6.53 -2.30 -29.31
CA LEU A 59 5.19 -2.03 -28.77
C LEU A 59 4.45 -0.92 -29.52
N ASN A 60 5.13 -0.15 -30.40
CA ASN A 60 4.49 0.91 -31.17
C ASN A 60 3.32 0.39 -32.02
N LYS A 61 3.44 -0.83 -32.55
CA LYS A 61 2.43 -1.51 -33.35
C LYS A 61 1.11 -1.76 -32.61
N LEU A 62 1.14 -1.83 -31.28
CA LEU A 62 -0.06 -2.03 -30.44
C LEU A 62 -0.88 -0.73 -30.26
N TYR A 63 -0.29 0.42 -30.60
CA TYR A 63 -0.91 1.74 -30.50
C TYR A 63 -1.16 2.38 -31.88
N GLU A 64 -0.98 1.62 -32.94
CA GLU A 64 -1.41 1.99 -34.28
C GLU A 64 -2.93 1.79 -34.34
N LYS A 65 -3.63 2.88 -34.68
CA LYS A 65 -5.09 3.00 -34.65
C LYS A 65 -5.72 2.42 -35.90
#